data_AF-T1KKM2-F1
#
_entry.id   AF-T1KKM2-F1
#
_cell.length_a   1.000
_cell.length_b   1.000
_cell.length_c   1.000
_cell.angle_alpha   90.00
_cell.angle_beta   90.00
_cell.angle_gamma   90.00
#
_symmetry.space_group_name_H-M   'P 1'
#
loop_
_entity.id
_entity.type
_entity.pdbx_description
1 polymer ?
#
loop_
_entity_poly.entity_id
_entity_poly.type
_entity_poly.pdbx_seq_one_letter_code
_entity_poly.pdbx_strand_id
1 'polypeptide(L)'
;MKSLYAREDMPKPILTSMVNRRIDQVRTLYEGKSILEDAKIFCNSTEQSLRLLLESMDSNDTRISDLSESYSHIVRLINDVNSAMGIHNGDYLTMDSRYSFSRDNLQAMMDAYIGDIEMVRMCEVSLGRPNRVDMKIVDRLKSLSNEMRNYHFSKDDGFFTEVSSISRKTMDQCLWRFEFLLNKLTATFINLKE
;
A
#
# COMPACT_ATOMS: atom_id res chain seq x y z
N MET A 1 6.16 -5.31 -3.59
CA MET A 1 5.40 -6.58 -3.82
C MET A 1 5.26 -6.85 -5.33
N LYS A 2 5.11 -8.10 -5.81
CA LYS A 2 4.82 -8.35 -7.24
C LYS A 2 3.40 -7.89 -7.58
N SER A 3 3.22 -7.18 -8.70
CA SER A 3 1.89 -6.77 -9.17
C SER A 3 0.98 -7.98 -9.37
N LEU A 4 -0.26 -7.90 -8.89
CA LEU A 4 -1.27 -8.96 -9.06
C LEU A 4 -1.74 -9.08 -10.52
N TYR A 5 -1.66 -7.99 -11.27
CA TYR A 5 -1.97 -7.93 -12.69
C TYR A 5 -0.72 -7.62 -13.51
N ALA A 6 -0.63 -8.16 -14.72
CA ALA A 6 0.24 -7.58 -15.73
C ALA A 6 -0.26 -6.14 -16.03
N ARG A 7 0.64 -5.23 -16.42
CA ARG A 7 0.26 -3.83 -16.73
C ARG A 7 -0.85 -3.74 -17.77
N GLU A 8 -0.85 -4.66 -18.71
CA GLU A 8 -1.81 -4.74 -19.83
C GLU A 8 -3.17 -5.29 -19.40
N ASP A 9 -3.22 -6.07 -18.32
CA ASP A 9 -4.42 -6.77 -17.84
C ASP A 9 -5.08 -6.10 -16.63
N MET A 10 -4.58 -4.93 -16.21
CA MET A 10 -5.09 -4.24 -15.03
C MET A 10 -6.52 -3.73 -15.29
N PRO A 11 -7.52 -4.14 -14.50
CA PRO A 11 -8.88 -3.62 -14.63
C PRO A 11 -8.90 -2.09 -14.43
N LYS A 12 -9.58 -1.37 -15.33
CA LYS A 12 -9.80 0.09 -15.21
C LYS A 12 -10.23 0.50 -13.79
N PRO A 13 -11.21 -0.18 -13.13
CA PRO A 13 -11.62 0.19 -11.77
C PRO A 13 -10.49 0.14 -10.73
N ILE A 14 -9.55 -0.80 -10.87
CA ILE A 14 -8.39 -0.90 -9.96
C ILE A 14 -7.47 0.29 -10.15
N LEU A 15 -7.12 0.62 -11.39
CA LEU A 15 -6.28 1.78 -11.67
C LEU A 15 -6.95 3.09 -11.20
N THR A 16 -8.26 3.24 -11.44
CA THR A 16 -9.05 4.38 -10.95
C THR A 16 -8.97 4.51 -9.43
N SER A 17 -9.17 3.42 -8.69
CA SER A 17 -9.09 3.44 -7.24
C SER A 17 -7.66 3.70 -6.72
N MET A 18 -6.63 3.19 -7.38
CA MET A 18 -5.23 3.48 -7.07
C MET A 18 -4.88 4.96 -7.26
N VAL A 19 -5.44 5.60 -8.28
CA VAL A 19 -5.28 7.04 -8.53
C VAL A 19 -6.01 7.87 -7.48
N ASN A 20 -7.29 7.56 -7.20
CA ASN A 20 -8.06 8.26 -6.17
C ASN A 20 -7.39 8.21 -4.80
N ARG A 21 -6.93 7.03 -4.37
CA ARG A 21 -6.17 6.89 -3.12
C ARG A 21 -4.94 7.78 -3.09
N ARG A 22 -4.23 7.90 -4.22
CA ARG A 22 -3.02 8.73 -4.30
C ARG A 22 -3.35 10.22 -4.21
N ILE A 23 -4.47 10.65 -4.80
CA ILE A 23 -4.98 12.03 -4.65
C ILE A 23 -5.22 12.34 -3.17
N ASP A 24 -5.91 11.45 -2.43
CA ASP A 24 -6.19 11.65 -1.01
C ASP A 24 -4.90 11.74 -0.17
N GLN A 25 -3.90 10.91 -0.47
CA GLN A 25 -2.60 10.95 0.20
C GLN A 25 -1.86 12.27 -0.07
N VAL A 26 -1.86 12.74 -1.32
CA VAL A 26 -1.21 14.00 -1.72
C VAL A 26 -1.89 15.19 -1.06
N ARG A 27 -3.23 15.19 -0.97
CA ARG A 27 -4.00 16.23 -0.26
C ARG A 27 -3.69 16.26 1.23
N THR A 28 -3.69 15.09 1.86
CA THR A 28 -3.34 14.96 3.28
C THR A 28 -1.94 15.53 3.55
N LEU A 29 -0.98 15.28 2.64
CA LEU A 29 0.36 15.85 2.74
C LEU A 29 0.37 17.37 2.54
N TYR A 30 -0.38 17.88 1.55
CA TYR A 30 -0.51 19.31 1.25
C TYR A 30 -1.04 20.11 2.46
N GLU A 31 -2.03 19.56 3.16
CA GLU A 31 -2.63 20.17 4.35
C GLU A 31 -1.71 20.14 5.59
N GLY A 32 -0.61 19.38 5.52
CA GLY A 32 0.40 19.30 6.56
C GLY A 32 1.06 20.66 6.85
N LYS A 33 0.93 21.16 8.09
CA LYS A 33 1.46 22.48 8.48
C LYS A 33 2.98 22.63 8.38
N SER A 34 3.73 21.53 8.26
CA SER A 34 5.19 21.50 8.37
C SER A 34 5.94 21.30 7.04
N ILE A 35 5.24 21.29 5.90
CA ILE A 35 5.90 21.10 4.60
C ILE A 35 6.36 22.43 3.97
N LEU A 36 7.49 22.37 3.25
CA LEU A 36 8.06 23.52 2.53
C LEU A 36 7.13 23.99 1.41
N GLU A 37 7.27 25.26 0.99
CA GLU A 37 6.42 25.83 -0.07
C GLU A 37 6.60 25.09 -1.41
N ASP A 38 7.83 24.73 -1.77
CA ASP A 38 8.09 23.92 -2.97
C ASP A 38 7.41 22.54 -2.91
N ALA A 39 7.30 21.96 -1.71
CA ALA A 39 6.58 20.70 -1.52
C ALA A 39 5.07 20.88 -1.69
N LYS A 40 4.51 22.02 -1.30
CA LYS A 40 3.09 22.34 -1.57
C LYS A 40 2.83 22.51 -3.06
N ILE A 41 3.73 23.20 -3.78
CA ILE A 41 3.66 23.35 -5.23
C ILE A 41 3.70 21.98 -5.90
N PHE A 42 4.64 21.11 -5.47
CA PHE A 42 4.72 19.74 -5.96
C PHE A 42 3.43 18.95 -5.69
N CYS A 43 2.88 19.02 -4.47
CA CYS A 43 1.64 18.33 -4.13
C CYS A 43 0.47 18.81 -5.01
N ASN A 44 0.32 20.12 -5.22
CA ASN A 44 -0.73 20.67 -6.09
C ASN A 44 -0.57 20.19 -7.54
N SER A 45 0.65 20.28 -8.10
CA SER A 45 0.95 19.80 -9.45
C SER A 45 0.70 18.28 -9.60
N THR A 46 1.01 17.52 -8.56
CA THR A 46 0.76 16.08 -8.50
C THR A 46 -0.74 15.78 -8.47
N GLU A 47 -1.53 16.48 -7.65
CA GLU A 47 -2.99 16.33 -7.64
C GLU A 47 -3.58 16.61 -9.03
N GLN A 48 -3.16 17.69 -9.69
CA GLN A 48 -3.66 18.01 -11.04
C GLN A 48 -3.29 16.92 -12.05
N SER A 49 -2.06 16.40 -11.99
CA SER A 49 -1.62 15.31 -12.87
C SER A 49 -2.44 14.03 -12.67
N LEU A 50 -2.78 13.70 -11.41
CA LEU A 50 -3.62 12.55 -11.08
C LEU A 50 -5.08 12.76 -11.52
N ARG A 51 -5.61 13.99 -11.44
CA ARG A 51 -6.95 14.34 -11.97
C ARG A 51 -7.02 14.20 -13.47
N LEU A 52 -6.03 14.73 -14.20
CA LEU A 52 -5.93 14.56 -15.65
C LEU A 52 -5.86 13.08 -16.04
N LEU A 53 -5.17 12.27 -15.25
CA LEU A 53 -5.14 10.82 -15.47
C LEU A 53 -6.53 10.18 -15.28
N LEU A 54 -7.31 10.58 -14.27
CA LEU A 54 -8.69 10.12 -14.10
C LEU A 54 -9.59 10.54 -15.26
N GLU A 55 -9.49 11.79 -15.70
CA GLU A 55 -10.27 12.29 -16.85
C GLU A 55 -9.93 11.51 -18.13
N SER A 56 -8.65 11.18 -18.32
CA SER A 56 -8.18 10.40 -19.45
C SER A 56 -8.66 8.95 -19.41
N MET A 57 -8.90 8.38 -18.23
CA MET A 57 -9.47 7.04 -18.09
C MET A 57 -10.88 6.94 -18.67
N ASP A 58 -11.65 8.03 -18.66
CA ASP A 58 -13.01 8.07 -19.19
C ASP A 58 -13.08 8.32 -20.70
N SER A 59 -11.94 8.61 -21.33
CA SER A 59 -11.81 8.63 -22.79
C SER A 59 -11.72 7.21 -23.35
N ASN A 60 -12.46 6.94 -24.42
CA ASN A 60 -12.43 5.64 -25.11
C ASN A 60 -11.12 5.38 -25.89
N ASP A 61 -10.28 6.41 -26.08
CA ASP A 61 -9.12 6.33 -26.96
C ASP A 61 -7.81 5.96 -26.25
N THR A 62 -7.80 5.88 -24.91
CA THR A 62 -6.55 5.67 -24.16
C THR A 62 -6.41 4.22 -23.70
N ARG A 63 -5.26 3.59 -24.01
CA ARG A 63 -4.97 2.23 -23.55
C ARG A 63 -4.64 2.24 -22.05
N ILE A 64 -5.15 1.22 -21.35
CA ILE A 64 -4.86 1.00 -19.91
C ILE A 64 -3.36 0.89 -19.63
N SER A 65 -2.58 0.31 -20.55
CA SER A 65 -1.12 0.22 -20.45
C SER A 65 -0.47 1.59 -20.30
N ASP A 66 -0.92 2.54 -21.11
CA ASP A 66 -0.35 3.89 -21.19
C ASP A 66 -0.72 4.67 -19.91
N LEU A 67 -1.96 4.52 -19.45
CA LEU A 67 -2.44 5.08 -18.18
C LEU A 67 -1.68 4.50 -16.97
N SER A 68 -1.41 3.19 -16.98
CA SER A 68 -0.65 2.51 -15.93
C SER A 68 0.81 2.97 -15.89
N GLU A 69 1.40 3.23 -17.06
CA GLU A 69 2.76 3.78 -17.18
C GLU A 69 2.82 5.23 -16.70
N SER A 70 1.88 6.08 -17.10
CA SER A 70 1.75 7.46 -16.58
C SER A 70 1.57 7.47 -15.06
N TYR A 71 0.71 6.61 -14.52
CA TYR A 71 0.56 6.46 -13.07
C TYR A 71 1.88 6.07 -12.40
N SER A 72 2.57 5.07 -12.94
CA SER A 72 3.85 4.59 -12.42
C SER A 72 4.91 5.71 -12.40
N HIS A 73 4.92 6.56 -13.43
CA HIS A 73 5.81 7.73 -13.49
C HIS A 73 5.49 8.75 -12.39
N ILE A 74 4.22 9.09 -12.18
CA ILE A 74 3.80 10.00 -11.12
C ILE A 74 4.19 9.44 -9.74
N VAL A 75 3.92 8.15 -9.49
CA VAL A 75 4.28 7.51 -8.22
C VAL A 75 5.79 7.53 -7.97
N ARG A 76 6.61 7.36 -9.02
CA ARG A 76 8.07 7.48 -8.90
C ARG A 76 8.48 8.89 -8.43
N LEU A 77 7.93 9.93 -9.04
CA LEU A 77 8.21 11.32 -8.63
C LEU A 77 7.79 11.57 -7.17
N ILE A 78 6.63 11.05 -6.75
CA ILE A 78 6.17 11.15 -5.36
C ILE A 78 7.16 10.45 -4.42
N ASN A 79 7.70 9.29 -4.79
CA ASN A 79 8.71 8.57 -4.00
C ASN A 79 10.02 9.35 -3.88
N ASP A 80 10.48 9.97 -4.97
CA ASP A 80 11.71 10.76 -4.98
C ASP A 80 11.56 11.99 -4.06
N VAL A 81 10.45 12.72 -4.17
CA VAL A 81 10.18 13.91 -3.34
C VAL A 81 9.99 13.52 -1.87
N ASN A 82 9.23 12.47 -1.59
CA ASN A 82 9.03 12.04 -0.20
C ASN A 82 10.36 11.61 0.42
N SER A 83 11.23 10.91 -0.32
CA SER A 83 12.58 10.59 0.15
C SER A 83 13.41 11.85 0.45
N ALA A 84 13.36 12.86 -0.42
CA ALA A 84 14.06 14.14 -0.20
C ALA A 84 13.53 14.91 1.03
N MET A 85 12.22 14.78 1.32
CA MET A 85 11.58 15.37 2.50
C MET A 85 11.78 14.55 3.79
N GLY A 86 12.44 13.40 3.72
CA GLY A 86 12.50 12.46 4.85
C GLY A 86 11.16 11.80 5.18
N ILE A 87 10.18 11.89 4.27
CA ILE A 87 8.91 11.18 4.34
C ILE A 87 9.14 9.79 3.77
N HIS A 88 9.10 8.79 4.63
CA HIS A 88 9.25 7.41 4.17
C HIS A 88 8.00 6.94 3.42
N ASN A 89 8.08 6.90 2.10
CA ASN A 89 7.12 6.18 1.26
C ASN A 89 7.35 4.69 1.41
N GLY A 90 6.78 4.12 2.45
CA GLY A 90 6.94 2.71 2.67
C GLY A 90 6.10 1.90 1.69
N ASP A 91 6.74 1.44 0.62
CA ASP A 91 6.58 0.03 0.28
C ASP A 91 7.38 -0.77 1.30
N TYR A 92 6.84 -0.82 2.52
CA TYR A 92 7.52 -1.21 3.75
C TYR A 92 7.95 -2.69 3.77
N LEU A 93 7.52 -3.51 2.80
CA LEU A 93 8.04 -4.87 2.55
C LEU A 93 9.47 -4.87 2.00
N THR A 94 9.96 -3.71 1.55
CA THR A 94 11.33 -3.52 1.04
C THR A 94 12.20 -2.69 1.98
N MET A 95 11.66 -2.23 3.12
CA MET A 95 12.45 -1.53 4.13
C MET A 95 13.44 -2.49 4.79
N ASP A 96 14.71 -2.08 4.82
CA ASP A 96 15.77 -2.81 5.49
C ASP A 96 15.42 -3.00 6.98
N SER A 97 15.53 -4.23 7.48
CA SER A 97 15.33 -4.68 8.87
C SER A 97 16.08 -3.86 9.94
N ARG A 98 16.99 -2.98 9.52
CA ARG A 98 17.78 -2.08 10.35
C ARG A 98 17.00 -0.85 10.85
N TYR A 99 15.85 -0.51 10.27
CA TYR A 99 15.02 0.60 10.75
C TYR A 99 13.99 0.14 11.78
N SER A 100 13.81 0.92 12.85
CA SER A 100 12.79 0.68 13.88
C SER A 100 11.41 0.91 13.27
N PHE A 101 10.78 -0.17 12.86
CA PHE A 101 9.43 -0.15 12.32
C PHE A 101 8.45 0.13 13.46
N SER A 102 7.70 1.24 13.47
CA SER A 102 6.76 1.51 14.58
C SER A 102 5.50 0.64 14.47
N ARG A 103 4.82 0.38 15.60
CA ARG A 103 3.53 -0.32 15.61
C ARG A 103 2.48 0.40 14.76
N ASP A 104 2.42 1.72 14.85
CA ASP A 104 1.44 2.51 14.09
C ASP A 104 1.71 2.40 12.58
N ASN A 105 2.99 2.36 12.18
CA ASN A 105 3.37 2.13 10.80
C ASN A 105 3.02 0.71 10.33
N LEU A 106 3.21 -0.31 11.18
CA LEU A 106 2.80 -1.69 10.89
C LEU A 106 1.30 -1.80 10.71
N GLN A 107 0.54 -1.20 11.63
CA GLN A 107 -0.91 -1.18 11.58
C GLN A 107 -1.41 -0.50 10.30
N ALA A 108 -0.90 0.70 10.00
CA ALA A 108 -1.27 1.42 8.79
C ALA A 108 -0.93 0.65 7.50
N MET A 109 0.22 -0.04 7.47
CA MET A 109 0.60 -0.89 6.35
C MET A 109 -0.41 -2.04 6.16
N MET A 110 -0.71 -2.77 7.23
CA MET A 110 -1.63 -3.90 7.18
C MET A 110 -3.01 -3.47 6.70
N ASP A 111 -3.53 -2.37 7.23
CA ASP A 111 -4.83 -1.83 6.85
C ASP A 111 -4.86 -1.39 5.38
N ALA A 112 -3.78 -0.76 4.88
CA ALA A 112 -3.68 -0.35 3.48
C ALA A 112 -3.70 -1.54 2.51
N TYR A 113 -2.92 -2.59 2.79
CA TYR A 113 -2.87 -3.81 1.97
C TYR A 113 -4.17 -4.62 2.04
N ILE A 114 -4.81 -4.71 3.22
CA ILE A 114 -6.13 -5.34 3.35
C ILE A 114 -7.14 -4.60 2.47
N GLY A 115 -7.16 -3.26 2.53
CA GLY A 115 -8.04 -2.45 1.69
C GLY A 115 -7.77 -2.62 0.19
N ASP A 116 -6.50 -2.75 -0.23
CA ASP A 116 -6.14 -3.07 -1.62
C ASP A 116 -6.67 -4.44 -2.06
N ILE A 117 -6.52 -5.47 -1.23
CA ILE A 117 -6.99 -6.82 -1.54
C ILE A 117 -8.53 -6.85 -1.63
N GLU A 118 -9.23 -6.13 -0.75
CA GLU A 118 -10.69 -6.02 -0.80
C GLU A 118 -11.18 -5.31 -2.06
N MET A 119 -10.48 -4.26 -2.49
CA MET A 119 -10.75 -3.59 -3.76
C MET A 119 -10.55 -4.52 -4.96
N VAL A 120 -9.43 -5.26 -4.98
CA VAL A 120 -9.16 -6.28 -6.00
C VAL A 120 -10.28 -7.30 -6.02
N ARG A 121 -10.72 -7.79 -4.85
CA ARG A 121 -11.85 -8.72 -4.73
C ARG A 121 -13.14 -8.14 -5.32
N MET A 122 -13.50 -6.89 -5.00
CA MET A 122 -14.70 -6.26 -5.56
C MET A 122 -14.66 -6.22 -7.08
N CYS A 123 -13.49 -5.95 -7.66
CA CYS A 123 -13.29 -5.95 -9.11
C CYS A 123 -13.38 -7.37 -9.70
N GLU A 124 -12.75 -8.37 -9.10
CA GLU A 124 -12.84 -9.75 -9.59
C GLU A 124 -14.28 -10.30 -9.48
N VAL A 125 -15.03 -9.94 -8.44
CA VAL A 125 -16.45 -10.29 -8.31
C VAL A 125 -17.28 -9.68 -9.45
N SER A 126 -17.07 -8.40 -9.79
CA SER A 126 -17.80 -7.76 -10.89
C SER A 126 -17.41 -8.31 -12.27
N LEU A 127 -16.20 -8.85 -12.40
CA LEU A 127 -15.73 -9.56 -13.59
C LEU A 127 -16.16 -11.04 -13.64
N GLY A 128 -16.95 -11.52 -12.66
CA GLY A 128 -17.44 -12.91 -12.63
C GLY A 128 -16.41 -13.93 -12.14
N ARG A 129 -15.33 -13.49 -11.50
CA ARG A 129 -14.20 -14.32 -11.00
C ARG A 129 -14.05 -14.25 -9.48
N PRO A 130 -15.11 -14.49 -8.68
CA PRO A 130 -15.10 -14.25 -7.24
C PRO A 130 -14.07 -15.11 -6.47
N ASN A 131 -13.65 -16.24 -7.04
CA ASN A 131 -12.77 -17.21 -6.40
C ASN A 131 -11.28 -16.87 -6.53
N ARG A 132 -10.89 -15.86 -7.33
CA ARG A 132 -9.48 -15.50 -7.53
C ARG A 132 -8.82 -14.91 -6.29
N VAL A 133 -9.60 -14.31 -5.40
CA VAL A 133 -9.13 -13.83 -4.09
C VAL A 133 -9.52 -14.83 -3.01
N ASP A 134 -8.55 -15.50 -2.41
CA ASP A 134 -8.79 -16.45 -1.31
C ASP A 134 -9.16 -15.69 -0.02
N MET A 135 -10.46 -15.67 0.27
CA MET A 135 -11.01 -15.00 1.44
C MET A 135 -10.54 -15.57 2.77
N LYS A 136 -10.14 -16.84 2.83
CA LYS A 136 -9.57 -17.39 4.07
C LYS A 136 -8.22 -16.74 4.39
N ILE A 137 -7.46 -16.34 3.39
CA ILE A 137 -6.21 -15.58 3.58
C ILE A 137 -6.54 -14.15 4.01
N VAL A 138 -7.55 -13.50 3.40
CA VAL A 138 -8.01 -12.16 3.78
C VAL A 138 -8.46 -12.11 5.24
N ASP A 139 -9.26 -13.09 5.69
CA ASP A 139 -9.72 -13.16 7.07
C ASP A 139 -8.56 -13.35 8.05
N ARG A 140 -7.52 -14.11 7.66
CA ARG A 140 -6.29 -14.25 8.46
C ARG A 140 -5.49 -12.95 8.52
N LEU A 141 -5.42 -12.18 7.43
CA LEU A 141 -4.79 -10.85 7.43
C LEU A 141 -5.54 -9.89 8.38
N LYS A 142 -6.86 -9.88 8.35
CA LYS A 142 -7.70 -9.09 9.27
C LYS A 142 -7.51 -9.50 10.72
N SER A 143 -7.46 -10.81 10.99
CA SER A 143 -7.15 -11.33 12.34
C SER A 143 -5.78 -10.85 12.82
N LEU A 144 -4.75 -10.94 11.97
CA LEU A 144 -3.41 -10.47 12.29
C LEU A 144 -3.40 -8.95 12.56
N SER A 145 -4.11 -8.16 11.75
CA SER A 145 -4.24 -6.70 11.96
C SER A 145 -4.89 -6.39 13.31
N ASN A 146 -5.95 -7.12 13.68
CA ASN A 146 -6.60 -6.97 14.99
C ASN A 146 -5.69 -7.40 16.15
N GLU A 147 -4.91 -8.48 16.00
CA GLU A 147 -3.89 -8.88 16.98
C GLU A 147 -2.89 -7.74 17.22
N MET A 148 -2.38 -7.12 16.15
CA MET A 148 -1.43 -6.02 16.23
C MET A 148 -2.03 -4.77 16.90
N ARG A 149 -3.28 -4.44 16.55
CA ARG A 149 -4.01 -3.31 17.11
C ARG A 149 -4.17 -3.43 18.63
N ASN A 150 -4.50 -4.64 19.08
CA ASN A 150 -4.74 -4.97 20.49
C ASN A 150 -3.46 -5.26 21.28
N TYR A 151 -2.31 -5.36 20.63
CA TYR A 151 -1.04 -5.65 21.30
C TYR A 151 -0.58 -4.47 22.15
N HIS A 152 -0.58 -4.65 23.47
CA HIS A 152 -0.07 -3.64 24.40
C HIS A 152 1.43 -3.86 24.63
N PHE A 153 2.23 -2.85 24.32
CA PHE A 153 3.64 -2.85 24.70
C PHE A 153 3.73 -2.60 26.20
N SER A 154 4.03 -3.64 26.97
CA SER A 154 4.54 -3.45 28.32
C SER A 154 5.81 -2.60 28.21
N LYS A 155 5.90 -1.51 28.98
CA LYS A 155 7.16 -0.79 29.12
C LYS A 155 8.18 -1.82 29.61
N ASP A 156 9.21 -2.08 28.80
CA ASP A 156 10.35 -2.84 29.24
C ASP A 156 11.03 -1.97 30.30
N ASP A 157 10.74 -2.26 31.57
CA ASP A 157 11.40 -1.63 32.70
C ASP A 157 12.87 -2.09 32.71
N GLY A 158 13.71 -1.34 31.99
CA GLY A 158 15.03 -0.96 32.48
C GLY A 158 16.28 -1.78 32.11
N PHE A 159 16.24 -2.90 31.38
CA PHE A 159 17.46 -3.72 31.22
C PHE A 159 17.81 -4.30 29.85
N PHE A 160 16.98 -4.14 28.82
CA PHE A 160 17.28 -4.70 27.50
C PHE A 160 17.63 -3.61 26.48
N THR A 161 18.83 -3.68 25.91
CA THR A 161 19.18 -2.94 24.70
C THR A 161 18.13 -3.17 23.62
N GLU A 162 17.81 -2.17 22.78
CA GLU A 162 16.76 -2.19 21.73
C GLU A 162 16.79 -3.40 20.77
N VAL A 163 17.88 -4.17 20.77
CA VAL A 163 18.08 -5.39 19.98
C VAL A 163 17.42 -6.62 20.64
N SER A 164 17.11 -6.55 21.93
CA SER A 164 16.69 -7.68 22.78
C SER A 164 15.28 -7.53 23.38
N SER A 165 14.53 -6.47 23.04
CA SER A 165 13.17 -6.32 23.55
C SER A 165 12.24 -7.37 22.94
N ILE A 166 11.53 -8.11 23.80
CA ILE A 166 10.54 -9.12 23.39
C ILE A 166 9.51 -8.46 22.47
N SER A 167 9.11 -7.24 22.78
CA SER A 167 8.25 -6.38 21.96
C SER A 167 8.70 -6.26 20.50
N ARG A 168 10.00 -6.03 20.26
CA ARG A 168 10.54 -5.95 18.89
C ARG A 168 10.47 -7.29 18.18
N LYS A 169 10.82 -8.39 18.87
CA LYS A 169 10.70 -9.75 18.30
C LYS A 169 9.26 -10.14 17.99
N THR A 170 8.29 -9.69 18.79
CA THR A 170 6.86 -9.87 18.49
C THR A 170 6.47 -9.14 17.21
N MET A 171 6.97 -7.93 16.99
CA MET A 171 6.72 -7.17 15.77
C MET A 171 7.39 -7.80 14.55
N ASP A 172 8.64 -8.26 14.67
CA ASP A 172 9.33 -9.00 13.61
C ASP A 172 8.51 -10.24 13.19
N GLN A 173 7.97 -10.98 14.17
CA GLN A 173 7.13 -12.15 13.93
C GLN A 173 5.79 -11.77 13.24
N CYS A 174 5.19 -10.65 13.64
CA CYS A 174 3.97 -10.13 13.01
C CYS A 174 4.22 -9.77 11.54
N LEU A 175 5.33 -9.06 11.27
CA LEU A 175 5.73 -8.68 9.92
C LEU A 175 5.98 -9.92 9.05
N TRP A 176 6.68 -10.93 9.58
CA TRP A 176 6.91 -12.18 8.85
C TRP A 176 5.60 -12.91 8.52
N ARG A 177 4.66 -13.01 9.48
CA ARG A 177 3.34 -13.60 9.24
C ARG A 177 2.57 -12.83 8.17
N PHE A 178 2.66 -11.51 8.20
CA PHE A 178 2.00 -10.64 7.22
C PHE A 178 2.58 -10.88 5.81
N GLU A 179 3.90 -10.85 5.65
CA GLU A 179 4.57 -11.13 4.39
C GLU A 179 4.23 -12.53 3.85
N PHE A 180 4.23 -13.54 4.73
CA PHE A 180 3.87 -14.91 4.37
C PHE A 180 2.43 -15.01 3.82
N LEU A 181 1.48 -14.33 4.47
CA LEU A 181 0.09 -14.32 4.02
C LEU A 181 -0.06 -13.59 2.67
N LEU A 182 0.62 -12.45 2.48
CA LEU A 182 0.63 -11.74 1.21
C LEU A 182 1.22 -12.59 0.08
N ASN A 183 2.35 -13.25 0.32
CA ASN A 183 2.98 -14.14 -0.66
C ASN A 183 2.06 -15.31 -1.04
N LYS A 184 1.36 -15.90 -0.07
CA LYS A 184 0.34 -16.92 -0.37
C LYS A 184 -0.82 -16.38 -1.18
N LEU A 185 -1.33 -15.20 -0.83
CA LEU A 185 -2.42 -14.57 -1.57
C LEU A 185 -2.03 -14.33 -3.03
N THR A 186 -0.85 -13.73 -3.26
CA THR A 186 -0.31 -13.49 -4.59
C THR A 186 -0.15 -14.79 -5.39
N ALA A 187 0.41 -15.83 -4.77
CA ALA A 187 0.58 -17.12 -5.43
C ALA A 187 -0.78 -17.74 -5.83
N THR A 188 -1.76 -17.73 -4.93
CA THR A 188 -3.11 -18.23 -5.23
C THR A 188 -3.77 -17.43 -6.36
N PHE A 189 -3.67 -16.10 -6.31
CA PHE A 189 -4.25 -15.20 -7.31
C PHE A 189 -3.67 -15.39 -8.71
N ILE A 190 -2.35 -15.60 -8.80
CA ILE A 190 -1.65 -15.81 -10.08
C ILE A 190 -1.93 -17.20 -10.65
N ASN A 191 -2.04 -18.23 -9.81
CA ASN A 191 -2.23 -19.61 -10.24
C ASN A 191 -3.69 -19.93 -10.59
N LEU A 192 -4.66 -19.22 -10.01
CA LEU A 192 -6.08 -19.28 -10.38
C LEU A 192 -6.36 -18.41 -11.62
N LYS A 193 -5.79 -18.79 -12.77
CA LYS A 193 -6.21 -18.26 -14.08
C LYS A 193 -7.40 -19.10 -14.58
N GLU A 194 -8.61 -18.68 -14.22
CA GLU A 194 -9.87 -19.14 -14.84
C GLU A 194 -10.48 -18.04 -15.71
#